data_AF-A0A523C6L8-F1
#
_entry.id   AF-A0A523C6L8-F1
#
_cell.length_a   1.000
_cell.length_b   1.000
_cell.length_c   1.000
_cell.angle_alpha   90.00
_cell.angle_beta   90.00
_cell.angle_gamma   90.00
#
_symmetry.space_group_name_H-M   'P 1'
#
loop_
_entity.id
_entity.type
_entity.pdbx_description
1 polymer ?
#
loop_
_entity_poly.entity_id
_entity_poly.type
_entity_poly.pdbx_seq_one_letter_code
_entity_poly.pdbx_strand_id
1 'polypeptide(L)'
;MAETIPPDIKKDLEKAASLHQRASSDYEKCVEFNKLMSDVLGRLEDAHCYKTADKVMSILIDCNPKQGAQCEKAARIGDKMKKFEQDKGSK
;
A
#
# COMPACT_ATOMS: atom_id res chain seq x y z
N MET A 1 0.90 -6.74 20.07
CA MET A 1 1.40 -7.89 19.29
C MET A 1 1.68 -7.41 17.88
N ALA A 2 2.96 -7.28 17.54
CA ALA A 2 3.41 -7.01 16.18
C ALA A 2 3.12 -8.26 15.34
N GLU A 3 2.36 -8.10 14.26
CA GLU A 3 2.12 -9.17 13.31
C GLU A 3 3.42 -9.44 12.55
N THR A 4 3.80 -10.71 12.41
CA THR A 4 5.00 -11.04 11.65
C THR A 4 4.63 -11.11 10.17
N ILE A 5 4.76 -9.98 9.49
CA ILE A 5 4.51 -9.89 8.05
C ILE A 5 5.58 -10.69 7.31
N PRO A 6 5.19 -11.60 6.39
CA PRO A 6 6.12 -12.33 5.54
C PRO A 6 7.08 -11.41 4.77
N PRO A 7 8.36 -11.79 4.60
CA PRO A 7 9.37 -10.95 3.96
C PRO A 7 9.02 -10.60 2.50
N ASP A 8 8.40 -11.53 1.76
CA ASP A 8 7.94 -11.26 0.40
C ASP A 8 6.86 -10.18 0.35
N ILE A 9 5.87 -10.24 1.25
CA ILE A 9 4.80 -9.23 1.36
C ILE A 9 5.39 -7.88 1.74
N LYS A 10 6.35 -7.86 2.67
CA LYS A 10 7.05 -6.65 3.08
C LYS A 10 7.78 -5.99 1.90
N LYS A 11 8.46 -6.79 1.08
CA LYS A 11 9.16 -6.30 -0.11
C LYS A 11 8.20 -5.71 -1.14
N ASP A 12 7.02 -6.30 -1.31
CA ASP A 12 5.99 -5.77 -2.21
C ASP A 12 5.33 -4.49 -1.66
N LEU A 13 5.14 -4.38 -0.34
CA LEU A 13 4.74 -3.13 0.32
C LEU A 13 5.77 -2.01 0.11
N GLU A 14 7.06 -2.30 0.23
CA GLU A 14 8.15 -1.33 -0.03
C GLU A 14 8.18 -0.89 -1.51
N LYS A 15 7.95 -1.81 -2.45
CA LYS A 15 7.78 -1.47 -3.87
C LYS A 15 6.55 -0.58 -4.09
N ALA A 16 5.42 -0.92 -3.47
CA ALA A 16 4.18 -0.15 -3.60
C ALA A 16 4.37 1.28 -3.07
N ALA A 17 5.04 1.44 -1.93
CA ALA A 17 5.42 2.75 -1.38
C ALA A 17 6.29 3.56 -2.35
N SER A 18 7.27 2.91 -2.98
CA SER A 18 8.17 3.54 -3.96
C SER A 18 7.44 3.94 -5.25
N LEU A 19 6.50 3.11 -5.71
CA LEU A 19 5.65 3.41 -6.87
C LEU A 19 4.77 4.63 -6.58
N HIS A 20 4.14 4.68 -5.41
CA HIS A 20 3.20 5.75 -5.09
C HIS A 20 3.87 7.11 -4.86
N GLN A 21 5.10 7.16 -4.30
CA GLN A 21 5.86 8.42 -4.19
C GLN A 21 6.13 9.08 -5.55
N ARG A 22 6.08 8.30 -6.64
CA ARG A 22 6.31 8.77 -8.03
C ARG A 22 5.04 8.78 -8.89
N ALA A 23 3.92 8.30 -8.37
CA ALA A 23 2.66 8.09 -9.11
C ALA A 23 1.65 9.23 -8.96
N SER A 24 1.97 10.31 -8.23
CA SER A 24 1.01 11.40 -7.93
C SER A 24 0.34 12.01 -9.17
N SER A 25 0.96 11.86 -10.35
CA SER A 25 0.48 12.42 -11.61
C SER A 25 0.29 11.37 -12.72
N ASP A 26 0.45 10.07 -12.42
CA ASP A 26 0.58 9.02 -13.43
C ASP A 26 -0.48 7.91 -13.20
N TYR A 27 -1.53 7.92 -14.03
CA TYR A 27 -2.65 7.00 -13.92
C TYR A 27 -2.20 5.53 -14.03
N GLU A 28 -1.28 5.23 -14.94
CA GLU A 28 -0.80 3.86 -15.16
C GLU A 28 -0.10 3.32 -13.91
N LYS A 29 0.70 4.16 -13.25
CA LYS A 29 1.34 3.80 -11.98
C LYS A 29 0.34 3.65 -10.83
N CYS A 30 -0.73 4.44 -10.83
CA CYS A 30 -1.81 4.31 -9.86
C CYS A 30 -2.57 2.98 -10.03
N VAL A 31 -2.78 2.54 -11.27
CA VAL A 31 -3.38 1.23 -11.59
C VAL A 31 -2.44 0.09 -11.19
N GLU A 32 -1.15 0.18 -11.52
CA GLU A 32 -0.15 -0.82 -11.13
C GLU A 32 -0.04 -0.95 -9.61
N PHE A 33 -0.02 0.19 -8.92
CA PHE A 33 -0.08 0.27 -7.48
C PHE A 33 -1.31 -0.43 -6.89
N ASN A 34 -2.51 -0.13 -7.42
CA ASN A 34 -3.75 -0.69 -6.92
C ASN A 34 -3.80 -2.22 -7.12
N LYS A 35 -3.32 -2.71 -8.27
CA LYS A 35 -3.17 -4.16 -8.53
C LYS A 35 -2.22 -4.83 -7.53
N LEU A 36 -1.03 -4.25 -7.33
CA LEU A 36 -0.04 -4.77 -6.38
C LEU A 36 -0.58 -4.79 -4.95
N MET A 37 -1.25 -3.73 -4.52
CA MET A 37 -1.83 -3.62 -3.18
C MET A 37 -2.99 -4.60 -2.97
N SER A 38 -3.78 -4.90 -4.02
CA SER A 38 -4.84 -5.90 -3.97
C SER A 38 -4.29 -7.32 -3.83
N ASP A 39 -3.20 -7.65 -4.53
CA ASP A 39 -2.47 -8.92 -4.35
C ASP A 39 -1.90 -9.06 -2.93
N VAL A 40 -1.24 -8.00 -2.46
CA VAL A 40 -0.70 -7.92 -1.09
C VAL A 40 -1.80 -8.11 -0.04
N LEU A 41 -2.99 -7.54 -0.25
CA LEU A 41 -4.12 -7.71 0.67
C LEU A 41 -4.50 -9.19 0.80
N GLY A 42 -4.72 -9.88 -0.31
CA GLY A 42 -5.08 -11.30 -0.28
C GLY A 42 -4.01 -12.17 0.39
N ARG A 43 -2.73 -11.86 0.16
CA ARG A 43 -1.61 -12.56 0.83
C ARG A 43 -1.51 -12.25 2.32
N LEU A 44 -1.87 -11.04 2.75
CA LEU A 44 -1.94 -10.69 4.18
C LEU A 44 -3.08 -11.42 4.87
N GLU A 45 -4.23 -11.55 4.22
CA GLU A 45 -5.38 -12.31 4.73
C GLU A 45 -5.05 -13.81 4.85
N ASP A 46 -4.39 -14.39 3.84
CA ASP A 46 -3.89 -15.78 3.85
C ASP A 46 -2.87 -16.00 4.99
N ALA A 47 -2.00 -15.03 5.23
CA ALA A 47 -1.04 -15.04 6.33
C ALA A 47 -1.65 -14.64 7.70
N HIS A 48 -2.98 -14.52 7.81
CA HIS A 48 -3.69 -14.09 9.03
C HIS A 48 -3.22 -12.74 9.62
N CYS A 49 -2.61 -11.87 8.80
CA CYS A 49 -2.09 -10.56 9.17
C CYS A 49 -3.18 -9.47 9.05
N TYR A 50 -4.28 -9.64 9.77
CA TYR A 50 -5.49 -8.85 9.58
C TYR A 50 -5.34 -7.36 9.89
N LYS A 51 -4.49 -6.94 10.85
CA LYS A 51 -4.32 -5.50 11.13
C LYS A 51 -3.58 -4.80 10.01
N THR A 52 -2.61 -5.49 9.42
CA THR A 52 -1.88 -4.98 8.25
C THR A 52 -2.79 -4.98 7.02
N ALA A 53 -3.59 -6.03 6.84
CA ALA A 53 -4.61 -6.12 5.79
C ALA A 53 -5.60 -4.94 5.87
N ASP A 54 -6.14 -4.63 7.05
CA ASP A 54 -7.06 -3.50 7.25
C ASP A 54 -6.44 -2.15 6.82
N LYS A 55 -5.16 -1.91 7.15
CA LYS A 55 -4.45 -0.71 6.70
C LYS A 55 -4.30 -0.66 5.18
N VAL A 56 -3.99 -1.80 4.54
CA VAL A 56 -3.90 -1.92 3.07
C VAL A 56 -5.27 -1.68 2.43
N MET A 57 -6.33 -2.22 3.02
CA MET A 57 -7.72 -2.02 2.58
C MET A 57 -8.11 -0.53 2.66
N SER A 58 -7.74 0.18 3.73
CA SER A 58 -7.93 1.63 3.85
C SER A 58 -7.17 2.45 2.80
N ILE A 59 -6.04 1.95 2.32
CA ILE A 59 -5.30 2.57 1.21
C ILE A 59 -6.02 2.34 -0.12
N LEU A 60 -6.44 1.11 -0.40
CA LEU A 60 -7.16 0.76 -1.63
C LEU A 60 -8.49 1.54 -1.76
N ILE A 61 -9.19 1.76 -0.65
CA ILE A 61 -10.42 2.58 -0.61
C ILE A 61 -10.12 4.05 -0.95
N ASP A 62 -9.02 4.61 -0.45
CA ASP A 62 -8.63 5.98 -0.76
C ASP A 62 -8.03 6.11 -2.18
N CYS A 63 -7.41 5.06 -2.71
CA CYS A 63 -6.72 5.04 -4.00
C CYS A 63 -7.50 4.22 -5.04
N ASN A 64 -8.56 4.83 -5.58
CA ASN A 64 -9.36 4.23 -6.65
C ASN A 64 -9.05 4.91 -8.00
N PRO A 65 -8.15 4.35 -8.83
CA PRO A 65 -7.78 4.95 -10.11
C PRO A 65 -8.99 4.99 -11.05
N LYS A 66 -9.45 6.20 -11.39
CA LYS A 66 -10.45 6.42 -12.44
C LYS A 66 -9.77 6.80 -13.74
N GLN A 67 -10.19 6.18 -14.84
CA GLN A 67 -9.64 6.45 -16.17
C GLN A 67 -9.76 7.95 -16.50
N GLY A 68 -8.62 8.60 -16.77
CA GLY A 68 -8.56 10.03 -17.11
C GLY A 68 -8.46 11.00 -15.92
N ALA A 69 -8.37 10.51 -14.68
CA ALA A 69 -8.19 11.34 -13.49
C ALA A 69 -6.85 11.08 -12.80
N GLN A 70 -6.23 12.15 -12.29
CA GLN A 70 -5.06 12.05 -11.43
C GLN A 70 -5.47 11.59 -10.03
N CYS A 71 -4.53 11.00 -9.28
CA CYS A 71 -4.79 10.59 -7.90
C CYS A 71 -4.81 11.84 -6.99
N GLU A 72 -6.00 12.41 -6.75
CA GLU A 72 -6.19 13.58 -5.90
C GLU A 72 -5.70 13.36 -4.45
N LYS A 73 -5.66 12.09 -4.01
CA LYS A 73 -5.26 11.70 -2.66
C LYS A 73 -3.83 11.19 -2.58
N ALA A 74 -3.01 11.42 -3.61
CA ALA A 74 -1.69 10.83 -3.69
C ALA A 74 -0.79 11.17 -2.49
N ALA A 75 -0.84 12.42 -2.02
CA ALA A 75 -0.12 12.85 -0.83
C ALA A 75 -0.57 12.08 0.45
N ARG A 76 -1.88 11.85 0.59
CA ARG A 76 -2.47 11.12 1.72
C ARG A 76 -2.08 9.64 1.72
N ILE A 77 -2.09 9.01 0.54
CA ILE A 77 -1.65 7.62 0.39
C ILE A 77 -0.15 7.51 0.69
N GLY A 78 0.66 8.44 0.20
CA GLY A 78 2.10 8.48 0.49
C GLY A 78 2.40 8.56 2.00
N ASP A 79 1.66 9.39 2.74
CA ASP A 79 1.79 9.47 4.21
C ASP A 79 1.40 8.15 4.91
N LYS A 80 0.27 7.55 4.49
CA LYS A 80 -0.16 6.23 4.99
C LYS A 80 0.90 5.17 4.73
N MET A 81 1.59 5.20 3.59
CA MET A 81 2.64 4.24 3.25
C MET A 81 3.91 4.43 4.06
N LYS A 82 4.34 5.68 4.29
CA LYS A 82 5.48 5.97 5.18
C LYS A 82 5.27 5.42 6.60
N LYS A 83 4.03 5.35 7.09
CA LYS A 83 3.70 4.73 8.38
C LYS A 83 3.94 3.22 8.41
N PHE A 84 3.91 2.52 7.28
CA PHE A 84 4.34 1.11 7.23
C PHE A 84 5.86 0.96 7.31
N GLU A 85 6.60 1.94 6.77
CA GLU A 85 8.07 1.95 6.82
C GLU A 85 8.58 2.31 8.23
N GLN A 86 7.87 3.19 8.96
CA GLN A 86 8.25 3.65 10.30
C GLN A 86 7.96 2.66 11.44
N ASP A 87 7.14 1.62 11.23
CA ASP A 87 6.96 0.53 12.23
C ASP A 87 8.21 -0.38 12.32
N LYS A 88 9.34 0.01 11.70
CA LYS A 88 10.68 -0.57 11.93
C LYS A 88 11.39 -0.02 13.18
N GLY A 89 10.77 0.88 13.96
CA GLY A 89 11.42 1.56 15.08
C GLY A 89 10.59 1.61 16.36
N SER A 90 10.46 0.50 17.08
CA SER A 90 10.29 0.54 18.53
C SER A 90 11.34 -0.37 19.16
N LYS A 91 12.46 0.27 19.50
CA LYS A 91 13.38 -0.20 20.53
C LYS A 91 13.27 0.77 21.69
#